data_AF-A0A656JXW4-F1
#
_entry.id   AF-A0A656JXW4-F1
#
_cell.length_a   1.000
_cell.length_b   1.000
_cell.length_c   1.000
_cell.angle_alpha   90.00
_cell.angle_beta   90.00
_cell.angle_gamma   90.00
#
_symmetry.space_group_name_H-M   'P 1'
#
loop_
_entity.id
_entity.type
_entity.pdbx_description
1 polymer ?
#
loop_
_entity_poly.entity_id
_entity_poly.type
_entity_poly.pdbx_seq_one_letter_code
_entity_poly.pdbx_strand_id
1 'polypeptide(L)' 'MAEKVDLMAERLERSKNWIVKQALSAWIDQEEERSRLTREALADVDAGRVIDHQAVQAWADSLSTATPLPVPR' A
#
# COMPACT_ATOMS: atom_id res chain seq x y z
N MET A 1 5.40 -16.87 -17.90
CA MET A 1 5.26 -15.40 -17.99
C MET A 1 4.76 -14.98 -19.37
N ALA A 2 5.44 -15.38 -20.45
CA ALA A 2 4.96 -15.15 -21.82
C ALA A 2 3.51 -15.62 -22.04
N GLU A 3 3.18 -16.86 -21.65
CA GLU A 3 1.80 -17.39 -21.75
C GLU A 3 0.74 -16.53 -21.03
N LYS A 4 1.07 -15.95 -19.88
CA LYS A 4 0.15 -15.04 -19.16
C LYS A 4 -0.02 -13.72 -19.90
N VAL A 5 1.07 -13.18 -20.46
CA VAL A 5 1.02 -11.97 -21.31
C VAL A 5 0.18 -12.23 -22.55
N ASP A 6 0.28 -13.43 -23.13
CA ASP A 6 -0.48 -13.86 -24.30
C ASP A 6 -1.97 -13.95 -24.01
N LEU A 7 -2.35 -14.62 -22.93
CA LEU A 7 -3.75 -14.69 -22.47
C LEU A 7 -4.34 -13.30 -22.19
N MET A 8 -3.54 -12.39 -21.62
CA MET A 8 -4.01 -11.01 -21.36
C MET A 8 -4.11 -10.19 -22.65
N ALA A 9 -3.17 -10.37 -23.59
CA ALA A 9 -3.20 -9.74 -24.89
C ALA A 9 -4.45 -10.17 -25.69
N GLU A 10 -4.76 -11.47 -25.70
CA GLU A 10 -5.97 -12.02 -26.31
C GLU A 10 -7.23 -11.48 -25.63
N ARG A 11 -7.33 -11.60 -24.30
CA ARG A 11 -8.52 -11.17 -23.54
C ARG A 11 -8.81 -9.66 -23.67
N LEU A 12 -7.77 -8.84 -23.78
CA LEU A 12 -7.90 -7.39 -23.85
C LEU A 12 -7.89 -6.87 -25.30
N GLU A 13 -7.74 -7.74 -26.30
CA GLU A 13 -7.60 -7.40 -27.72
C GLU A 13 -6.47 -6.37 -27.97
N ARG A 14 -5.31 -6.61 -27.33
CA ARG A 14 -4.12 -5.74 -27.42
C ARG A 14 -2.88 -6.51 -27.81
N SER A 15 -1.86 -5.79 -28.29
CA SER A 15 -0.56 -6.40 -28.57
C SER A 15 0.19 -6.72 -27.28
N LYS A 16 1.03 -7.77 -27.32
CA LYS A 16 1.92 -8.13 -26.19
C LYS A 16 2.81 -6.96 -25.78
N ASN A 17 3.32 -6.18 -26.74
CA ASN A 17 4.09 -4.96 -26.46
C ASN A 17 3.28 -3.91 -25.70
N TRP A 18 1.99 -3.75 -26.03
CA TRP A 18 1.12 -2.85 -25.28
C TRP A 18 0.94 -3.33 -23.83
N ILE A 19 0.72 -4.63 -23.62
CA ILE A 19 0.59 -5.22 -22.28
C ILE A 19 1.87 -4.99 -21.46
N VAL A 20 3.04 -5.25 -22.05
CA VAL A 20 4.33 -5.03 -21.38
C VAL A 20 4.53 -3.55 -21.04
N LYS A 21 4.20 -2.63 -21.96
CA LYS A 21 4.28 -1.19 -21.70
C LYS A 21 3.39 -0.79 -20.52
N GLN A 22 2.14 -1.26 -20.49
CA GLN A 22 1.23 -0.95 -19.38
C GLN A 22 1.71 -1.52 -18.05
N ALA A 23 2.21 -2.76 -18.04
CA ALA A 23 2.75 -3.38 -16.83
C ALA A 23 3.96 -2.60 -16.29
N LEU A 24 4.86 -2.15 -17.17
CA LEU A 24 6.01 -1.34 -16.78
C LEU A 24 5.59 0.03 -16.25
N SER A 25 4.65 0.71 -16.91
CA SER A 25 4.11 1.99 -16.41
C SER A 25 3.50 1.82 -15.02
N ALA A 26 2.61 0.84 -14.84
CA ALA A 26 1.98 0.58 -13.54
C ALA A 26 2.99 0.22 -12.45
N TRP A 27 4.06 -0.51 -12.80
CA TRP A 27 5.13 -0.84 -11.86
C TRP A 27 5.94 0.39 -11.45
N ILE A 28 6.28 1.28 -12.41
CA ILE A 28 6.96 2.55 -12.11
C ILE A 28 6.11 3.41 -11.19
N ASP A 29 4.82 3.58 -11.50
CA ASP A 29 3.89 4.36 -10.67
C ASP A 29 3.83 3.80 -9.23
N GLN A 30 3.80 2.47 -9.09
CA GLN A 30 3.82 1.80 -7.79
C GLN A 30 5.12 2.03 -7.03
N GLU A 31 6.27 1.97 -7.69
CA GLU A 31 7.58 2.21 -7.08
C GLU A 31 7.74 3.66 -6.62
N GLU A 32 7.29 4.62 -7.44
CA GLU A 32 7.29 6.04 -7.09
C GLU A 32 6.38 6.33 -5.89
N GLU A 33 5.18 5.76 -5.89
CA GLU A 33 4.23 5.85 -4.78
C GLU A 33 4.83 5.26 -3.49
N ARG A 34 5.42 4.07 -3.57
CA ARG A 34 6.07 3.44 -2.41
C ARG A 34 7.20 4.30 -1.86
N SER A 35 8.03 4.87 -2.73
CA SER A 35 9.10 5.78 -2.34
C SER A 35 8.56 7.05 -1.69
N ARG A 36 7.47 7.61 -2.23
CA ARG A 36 6.82 8.80 -1.67
C ARG A 36 6.28 8.53 -0.26
N LEU A 37 5.46 7.49 -0.11
CA LEU A 37 4.86 7.11 1.18
C LEU A 37 5.93 6.79 2.24
N THR A 38 7.04 6.14 1.84
CA THR A 38 8.15 5.87 2.77
C THR A 38 8.78 7.16 3.28
N ARG A 39 9.02 8.13 2.40
CA ARG A 39 9.60 9.43 2.79
C ARG A 39 8.64 10.26 3.63
N GLU A 40 7.36 10.25 3.30
CA GLU A 40 6.32 10.91 4.10
C GLU A 40 6.26 10.31 5.51
N ALA A 41 6.23 8.98 5.64
CA ALA A 41 6.24 8.31 6.94
C ALA A 41 7.50 8.62 7.77
N LEU A 42 8.68 8.66 7.14
CA LEU A 42 9.90 9.07 7.84
C LEU A 42 9.82 10.52 8.33
N ALA A 43 9.27 11.43 7.53
CA ALA A 43 9.07 12.82 7.93
C ALA A 43 8.04 12.98 9.06
N ASP A 44 7.05 12.08 9.16
CA ASP A 44 6.13 12.01 10.29
C ASP A 44 6.86 11.58 11.58
N VAL A 45 7.72 10.55 11.47
CA VAL A 45 8.56 10.09 12.60
C VAL A 45 9.50 11.20 13.08
N ASP A 46 10.23 11.84 12.16
CA ASP A 46 11.17 12.92 12.49
C ASP A 46 10.49 14.12 13.15
N ALA A 47 9.24 14.41 12.76
CA ALA A 47 8.45 15.49 13.34
C ALA A 47 7.68 15.08 14.61
N GLY A 48 7.83 13.83 15.08
CA GLY A 48 7.11 13.31 16.25
C GLY A 48 5.60 13.15 16.03
N ARG A 49 5.12 13.12 14.77
CA ARG A 49 3.72 12.81 14.41
C ARG A 49 3.47 11.31 14.47
N VAL A 50 3.74 10.72 15.64
CA VAL A 50 3.59 9.29 15.91
C VAL A 50 2.59 9.08 17.04
N ILE A 51 1.92 7.93 17.01
CA ILE A 51 1.03 7.51 18.08
C ILE A 51 1.80 6.54 18.97
N ASP A 52 1.70 6.73 20.30
CA ASP A 52 2.34 5.85 21.27
C ASP A 52 1.86 4.39 21.13
N HIS A 53 2.82 3.46 21.08
CA HIS A 53 2.54 2.05 20.87
C HIS A 53 1.70 1.45 22.02
N GLN A 54 1.94 1.85 23.26
CA GLN A 54 1.19 1.33 24.41
C GLN A 54 -0.26 1.79 24.37
N ALA A 55 -0.53 3.03 23.93
CA ALA A 55 -1.89 3.52 23.69
C ALA A 55 -2.61 2.71 22.59
N VAL A 56 -1.93 2.39 21.48
CA VAL A 56 -2.47 1.53 20.41
C VAL A 56 -2.76 0.13 20.91
N GLN A 57 -1.86 -0.46 21.70
CA GLN A 57 -2.03 -1.80 22.25
C GLN A 57 -3.22 -1.87 23.20
N ALA A 58 -3.31 -0.94 24.16
CA ALA A 58 -4.43 -0.88 25.10
C ALA A 58 -5.77 -0.70 24.37
N TRP A 59 -5.79 0.15 23.34
CA TRP A 59 -6.95 0.32 22.48
C TRP A 59 -7.33 -0.99 21.78
N ALA A 60 -6.39 -1.65 21.12
CA ALA A 60 -6.64 -2.90 20.40
C ALA A 60 -7.17 -4.01 21.32
N ASP A 61 -6.59 -4.17 22.52
CA ASP A 61 -7.02 -5.16 23.51
C ASP A 61 -8.45 -4.90 23.99
N SER A 62 -8.82 -3.63 24.12
CA SER A 62 -10.16 -3.23 24.57
C SER A 62 -11.28 -3.52 23.57
N LEU A 63 -10.97 -3.72 22.27
CA LEU A 63 -11.97 -3.89 21.21
C LEU A 63 -12.85 -5.13 21.39
N SER A 64 -12.34 -6.13 22.10
CA SER A 64 -13.06 -7.38 22.41
C SER A 64 -13.87 -7.33 23.71
N THR A 65 -13.86 -6.20 24.41
CA THR A 65 -14.52 -6.01 25.71
C THR A 65 -15.83 -5.23 25.57
N ALA A 66 -16.64 -5.23 26.63
CA ALA A 66 -17.89 -4.46 26.68
C ALA A 66 -17.68 -2.94 26.72
N THR A 67 -16.44 -2.47 26.93
CA THR A 67 -16.09 -1.05 27.05
C THR A 67 -14.82 -0.75 26.24
N PRO A 68 -14.92 -0.68 24.90
CA PRO A 68 -13.78 -0.35 24.06
C PRO A 68 -13.28 1.08 24.34
N LEU A 69 -11.96 1.24 24.36
CA LEU A 69 -11.29 2.53 24.49
C LEU A 69 -11.42 3.33 23.19
N PRO A 70 -11.30 4.67 23.25
CA PRO A 70 -11.25 5.50 22.05
C PRO A 70 -9.99 5.24 21.24
N VAL A 71 -10.08 5.42 19.92
CA VAL A 71 -8.92 5.31 19.01
C VAL A 71 -7.87 6.37 19.38
N PRO A 72 -6.61 5.97 19.64
CA PRO A 72 -5.51 6.91 19.90
C PRO A 72 -5.28 7.89 18.76
N ARG A 73 -4.75 9.08 19.06
CA ARG A 73 -4.53 10.18 18.10
C ARG A 73 -3.14 10.78 18.27
#